data_AF-A0A2V6Q986-F1
#
_entry.id   AF-A0A2V6Q986-F1
#
_cell.length_a   1.000
_cell.length_b   1.000
_cell.length_c   1.000
_cell.angle_alpha   90.00
_cell.angle_beta   90.00
_cell.angle_gamma   90.00
#
_symmetry.space_group_name_H-M   'P 1'
#
loop_
_entity.id
_entity.type
_entity.pdbx_description
1 polymer ?
#
loop_
_entity_poly.entity_id
_entity_poly.type
_entity_poly.pdbx_seq_one_letter_code
_entity_poly.pdbx_strand_id
1 'polypeptide(L)'
;MDGAATLRKDLPASREEVRELTEELARANAKAAQAVGRTERLTEALQEAREQITALKEEVDKLCAPPSTYGVYLSVNEDGTVNILAQGRKVKVNLHPALKVETLKPG
;
A
#
# COMPACT_ATOMS: atom_id res chain seq x y z
N MET A 1 23.43 66.96 -1.75
CA MET A 1 23.30 66.53 -0.34
C MET A 1 21.99 65.77 -0.06
N ASP A 2 21.23 65.32 -1.09
CA ASP A 2 19.89 64.72 -0.88
C ASP A 2 19.85 63.17 -0.81
N GLY A 3 20.91 62.49 -1.24
CA GLY A 3 20.91 61.01 -1.32
C GLY A 3 20.98 60.29 0.03
N ALA A 4 21.44 60.95 1.10
CA ALA A 4 21.53 60.36 2.43
C ALA A 4 20.16 60.33 3.16
N ALA A 5 19.24 61.23 2.78
CA ALA A 5 17.91 61.32 3.38
C ALA A 5 16.93 60.28 2.79
N THR A 6 17.06 59.98 1.49
CA THR A 6 16.26 58.95 0.81
C THR A 6 16.70 57.54 1.22
N LEU A 7 18.00 57.25 1.24
CA LEU A 7 18.53 55.94 1.67
C LEU A 7 18.06 55.54 3.09
N ARG A 8 17.95 56.52 4.01
CA ARG A 8 17.51 56.29 5.39
C ARG A 8 16.01 55.98 5.49
N LYS A 9 15.20 56.44 4.53
CA LYS A 9 13.76 56.16 4.43
C LYS A 9 13.47 54.82 3.76
N ASP A 10 14.31 54.38 2.83
CA ASP A 10 14.11 53.11 2.09
C ASP A 10 14.62 51.87 2.86
N LEU A 11 15.63 52.05 3.71
CA LEU A 11 16.18 50.99 4.58
C LEU A 11 15.15 50.27 5.49
N PRO A 12 14.21 50.98 6.17
CA PRO A 12 13.17 50.30 6.96
C PRO A 12 12.18 49.51 6.09
N ALA A 13 11.82 50.02 4.91
CA ALA A 13 10.91 49.31 3.99
C ALA A 13 11.54 48.02 3.46
N SER A 14 12.81 48.06 3.05
CA SER A 14 13.55 46.87 2.63
C SER A 14 13.75 45.86 3.77
N ARG A 15 13.91 46.33 5.02
CA ARG A 15 14.00 45.44 6.19
C ARG A 15 12.68 44.74 6.50
N GLU A 16 11.55 45.41 6.28
CA GLU A 16 10.21 44.85 6.48
C GLU A 16 9.91 43.79 5.42
N GLU A 17 10.23 44.06 4.16
CA GLU A 17 10.12 43.09 3.05
C GLU A 17 11.00 41.85 3.27
N VAL A 18 12.25 42.03 3.74
CA VAL A 18 13.11 40.89 4.12
C VAL A 18 12.52 40.09 5.29
N ARG A 19 11.86 40.75 6.25
CA ARG A 19 11.21 40.06 7.37
C ARG A 19 10.01 39.24 6.88
N GLU A 20 9.18 39.82 6.03
CA GLU A 20 8.03 39.13 5.43
C GLU A 20 8.46 37.91 4.61
N LEU A 21 9.48 38.06 3.75
CA LEU A 21 10.07 36.97 2.98
C LEU A 21 10.65 35.87 3.88
N THR A 22 11.31 36.24 4.98
CA THR A 22 11.88 35.28 5.94
C THR A 22 10.77 34.52 6.66
N GLU A 23 9.69 35.21 7.07
CA GLU A 23 8.52 34.58 7.68
C GLU A 23 7.80 33.65 6.69
N GLU A 24 7.70 34.03 5.41
CA GLU A 24 7.13 33.18 4.37
C GLU A 24 7.98 31.93 4.11
N LEU A 25 9.30 32.09 4.04
CA LEU A 25 10.24 30.98 3.91
C LEU A 25 10.14 30.02 5.10
N ALA A 26 10.05 30.56 6.33
CA ALA A 26 9.88 29.74 7.53
C ALA A 26 8.55 28.97 7.50
N ARG A 27 7.45 29.61 7.07
CA ARG A 27 6.14 28.95 6.88
C ARG A 27 6.21 27.85 5.81
N ALA A 28 6.87 28.11 4.69
CA ALA A 28 7.03 27.13 3.61
C ALA A 28 7.85 25.92 4.07
N ASN A 29 8.97 26.14 4.76
CA ASN A 29 9.79 25.06 5.34
C ASN A 29 9.03 24.23 6.37
N ALA A 30 8.21 24.85 7.23
CA ALA A 30 7.39 24.12 8.19
C ALA A 30 6.35 23.22 7.49
N LYS A 31 5.71 23.71 6.42
CA LYS A 31 4.78 22.90 5.61
C LYS A 31 5.50 21.75 4.90
N ALA A 32 6.69 21.99 4.37
CA ALA A 32 7.50 20.95 3.74
C ALA A 32 7.89 19.86 4.74
N ALA A 33 8.36 20.24 5.93
CA ALA A 33 8.69 19.29 7.00
C ALA A 33 7.48 18.45 7.43
N GLN A 34 6.30 19.06 7.53
CA GLN A 34 5.06 18.33 7.83
C GLN A 34 4.69 17.33 6.72
N ALA A 35 4.85 17.71 5.45
CA ALA A 35 4.57 16.85 4.31
C ALA A 35 5.55 15.66 4.23
N VAL A 36 6.83 15.89 4.53
CA VAL A 36 7.85 14.83 4.63
C VAL A 36 7.47 13.84 5.73
N GLY A 37 7.16 14.32 6.95
CA GLY A 37 6.75 13.43 8.04
C GLY A 37 5.46 12.65 7.76
N ARG A 38 4.54 13.19 6.95
CA ARG A 38 3.36 12.45 6.47
C ARG A 38 3.75 11.35 5.47
N THR A 39 4.69 11.65 4.58
CA THR A 39 5.17 10.70 3.58
C THR A 39 5.88 9.52 4.22
N GLU A 40 6.70 9.78 5.24
CA GLU A 40 7.38 8.73 6.02
C GLU A 40 6.37 7.77 6.66
N ARG A 41 5.36 8.29 7.37
CA ARG A 41 4.31 7.47 8.00
C ARG A 41 3.53 6.62 7.00
N LEU A 42 3.21 7.19 5.83
CA LEU A 42 2.50 6.46 4.78
C LEU A 42 3.39 5.36 4.19
N THR A 43 4.68 5.62 4.04
CA THR A 43 5.65 4.66 3.53
C THR A 43 5.83 3.49 4.52
N GLU A 44 5.92 3.80 5.81
CA GLU A 44 6.00 2.80 6.88
C GLU A 44 4.74 1.92 6.91
N ALA A 45 3.55 2.51 6.85
CA ALA A 45 2.29 1.77 6.80
C ALA A 45 2.17 0.90 5.54
N LEU A 46 2.64 1.36 4.37
CA LEU A 46 2.66 0.58 3.14
C LEU A 46 3.65 -0.60 3.23
N GLN A 47 4.80 -0.39 3.87
CA GLN A 47 5.77 -1.45 4.08
C GLN A 47 5.21 -2.53 5.01
N GLU A 48 4.59 -2.14 6.12
CA GLU A 48 3.94 -3.05 7.05
C GLU A 48 2.83 -3.87 6.37
N ALA A 49 1.95 -3.21 5.60
CA ALA A 49 0.90 -3.90 4.86
C ALA A 49 1.46 -4.89 3.83
N ARG A 50 2.56 -4.54 3.15
CA ARG A 50 3.25 -5.43 2.21
C ARG A 50 3.85 -6.65 2.93
N GLU A 51 4.41 -6.46 4.12
CA GLU A 51 4.93 -7.57 4.94
C GLU A 51 3.80 -8.49 5.41
N GLN A 52 2.67 -7.95 5.86
CA GLN A 52 1.48 -8.73 6.23
C GLN A 52 0.95 -9.56 5.05
N ILE A 53 0.88 -8.99 3.84
CA ILE A 53 0.47 -9.72 2.63
C ILE A 53 1.46 -10.86 2.34
N THR A 54 2.76 -10.62 2.52
CA THR A 54 3.79 -11.63 2.26
C THR A 54 3.70 -12.77 3.28
N ALA A 55 3.54 -12.45 4.56
CA ALA A 55 3.33 -13.44 5.62
C ALA A 55 2.08 -14.29 5.37
N LEU A 56 0.96 -13.66 5.00
CA LEU A 56 -0.28 -14.38 4.66
C LEU A 56 -0.09 -15.30 3.44
N LYS A 57 0.70 -14.87 2.44
CA LYS A 57 1.05 -15.76 1.31
C LYS A 57 1.86 -16.96 1.75
N GLU A 58 2.85 -16.77 2.62
CA GLU A 58 3.64 -17.88 3.18
C GLU A 58 2.79 -18.83 4.03
N GLU A 59 1.82 -18.32 4.79
CA GLU A 59 0.87 -19.13 5.53
C GLU A 59 -0.04 -19.92 4.60
N VAL A 60 -0.52 -19.31 3.51
CA VAL A 60 -1.28 -20.01 2.45
C VAL A 60 -0.44 -21.11 1.82
N ASP A 61 0.83 -20.84 1.48
CA ASP A 61 1.73 -21.83 0.89
C ASP A 61 2.02 -23.00 1.87
N LYS A 62 2.18 -22.70 3.16
CA LYS A 62 2.34 -23.74 4.22
C LYS A 62 1.06 -24.55 4.42
N LEU A 63 -0.12 -23.93 4.35
CA LEU A 63 -1.41 -24.62 4.39
C LEU A 63 -1.64 -25.49 3.15
N CYS A 64 -1.01 -25.16 2.03
CA CYS A 64 -0.95 -26.00 0.84
C CYS A 64 0.12 -27.11 0.90
N ALA A 65 0.91 -27.22 1.98
CA ALA A 65 1.88 -28.30 2.12
C ALA A 65 1.17 -29.67 2.30
N PRO A 66 1.65 -30.76 1.66
CA PRO A 66 0.96 -32.06 1.69
C PRO A 66 0.98 -32.69 3.10
N PRO A 67 -0.09 -33.41 3.49
CA PRO A 67 -0.56 -34.61 2.80
C PRO A 67 -1.88 -34.37 2.06
N SER A 68 -1.82 -33.79 0.86
CA SER A 68 -3.01 -33.52 0.07
C SER A 68 -3.59 -34.83 -0.44
N THR A 69 -4.75 -35.20 0.10
CA THR A 69 -5.53 -36.31 -0.43
C THR A 69 -5.85 -36.02 -1.90
N TYR A 70 -5.38 -36.87 -2.80
CA TYR A 70 -5.72 -36.78 -4.21
C TYR A 70 -7.20 -37.15 -4.40
N GLY A 71 -7.85 -36.47 -5.34
CA GLY A 71 -9.25 -36.71 -5.70
C GLY A 71 -9.51 -36.41 -7.17
N VAL A 72 -10.57 -36.99 -7.69
CA VAL A 72 -11.02 -36.79 -9.08
C VAL A 72 -11.96 -35.58 -9.11
N TYR A 73 -11.71 -34.61 -9.98
CA TYR A 73 -12.59 -33.46 -10.13
C TYR A 73 -13.89 -33.88 -10.84
N LEU A 74 -15.04 -33.45 -10.28
CA LEU A 74 -16.36 -33.82 -10.81
C LEU A 74 -17.05 -32.63 -11.47
N SER A 75 -17.16 -31.50 -10.76
CA SER A 75 -17.94 -30.34 -11.20
C SER A 75 -17.61 -29.10 -10.38
N VAL A 76 -17.88 -27.93 -10.98
CA VAL A 76 -17.89 -26.64 -10.30
C VAL A 76 -19.28 -26.37 -9.71
N ASN A 77 -19.31 -25.73 -8.55
CA ASN A 77 -20.53 -25.23 -7.92
C ASN A 77 -20.71 -23.74 -8.25
N GLU A 78 -21.95 -23.25 -8.20
CA GLU A 78 -22.29 -21.84 -8.50
C GLU A 78 -21.60 -20.83 -7.56
N ASP A 79 -21.18 -21.27 -6.38
CA ASP A 79 -20.47 -20.46 -5.38
C ASP A 79 -18.94 -20.41 -5.60
N GLY A 80 -18.44 -20.98 -6.70
CA GLY A 80 -17.01 -20.99 -7.04
C GLY A 80 -16.20 -22.10 -6.36
N THR A 81 -16.83 -22.95 -5.55
CA THR A 81 -16.18 -24.16 -5.00
C THR A 81 -16.22 -25.32 -6.00
N VAL A 82 -15.42 -26.37 -5.76
CA VAL A 82 -15.41 -27.56 -6.60
C VAL A 82 -15.77 -28.82 -5.82
N ASN A 83 -16.46 -29.72 -6.51
CA ASN A 83 -16.74 -31.06 -6.02
C ASN A 83 -15.66 -32.02 -6.52
N ILE A 84 -15.03 -32.72 -5.59
CA ILE A 84 -14.08 -33.80 -5.87
C ILE A 84 -14.59 -35.12 -5.32
N LEU A 85 -14.16 -36.23 -5.93
CA LEU A 85 -14.27 -37.57 -5.36
C LEU A 85 -12.95 -37.92 -4.69
N ALA A 86 -12.96 -37.99 -3.36
CA ALA A 86 -11.81 -38.38 -2.56
C ALA A 86 -12.21 -39.53 -1.64
N GLN A 87 -11.42 -40.61 -1.62
CA GLN A 87 -11.66 -41.78 -0.76
C GLN A 87 -13.10 -42.34 -0.86
N GLY A 88 -13.68 -42.36 -2.06
CA GLY A 88 -15.04 -42.87 -2.32
C GLY A 88 -16.18 -41.95 -1.86
N ARG A 89 -15.89 -40.75 -1.35
CA ARG A 89 -16.89 -39.75 -0.94
C ARG A 89 -16.80 -38.50 -1.80
N LYS A 90 -17.96 -37.90 -2.10
CA LYS A 90 -18.03 -36.59 -2.74
C LYS A 90 -17.77 -35.53 -1.68
N VAL A 91 -16.74 -34.72 -1.88
CA VAL A 91 -16.32 -33.65 -0.96
C VAL A 91 -16.32 -32.32 -1.70
N LYS A 92 -16.80 -31.27 -1.03
CA LYS A 92 -16.76 -29.90 -1.51
C LYS A 92 -15.51 -29.21 -0.98
N VAL A 93 -14.69 -28.67 -1.87
CA VAL A 93 -13.43 -28.01 -1.50
C VAL A 93 -13.31 -26.64 -2.16
N ASN A 94 -12.60 -25.74 -1.49
CA ASN A 94 -12.24 -24.45 -2.06
C ASN A 94 -11.04 -24.61 -2.99
N LEU A 95 -11.04 -23.86 -4.09
CA LEU A 95 -9.88 -23.78 -4.98
C LEU A 95 -8.89 -22.74 -4.47
N HIS A 96 -7.61 -23.05 -4.66
CA HIS A 96 -6.57 -22.06 -4.47
C HIS A 96 -6.71 -20.92 -5.50
N PRO A 97 -6.50 -19.64 -5.14
CA PRO A 97 -6.70 -18.49 -6.05
C PRO A 97 -5.88 -18.54 -7.36
N ALA A 98 -4.77 -19.29 -7.36
CA ALA A 98 -3.95 -19.49 -8.55
C ALA A 98 -4.59 -20.44 -9.59
N LEU A 99 -5.60 -21.21 -9.21
CA LEU A 99 -6.28 -22.18 -10.08
C LEU A 99 -7.57 -21.57 -10.64
N LYS A 100 -7.72 -21.61 -11.96
CA LYS A 100 -8.94 -21.17 -12.64
C LYS A 100 -9.86 -22.36 -12.87
N VAL A 101 -11.12 -22.25 -12.45
CA VAL A 101 -12.12 -23.31 -12.63
C VAL A 101 -12.26 -23.71 -14.11
N GLU A 102 -12.16 -22.74 -15.02
CA GLU A 102 -12.27 -22.92 -16.47
C GLU A 102 -11.21 -23.88 -17.04
N THR A 103 -10.08 -24.03 -16.35
CA THR A 103 -8.98 -24.92 -16.75
C THR A 103 -9.17 -26.36 -16.25
N LEU A 104 -10.14 -26.60 -15.38
CA LEU A 104 -10.41 -27.91 -14.79
C LEU A 104 -11.39 -28.71 -15.65
N LYS A 105 -11.01 -29.95 -15.98
CA LYS A 105 -11.84 -30.88 -16.73
C LYS A 105 -12.23 -32.06 -15.84
N PRO A 106 -13.52 -32.45 -15.79
CA PRO A 106 -13.93 -33.64 -15.07
C PRO A 106 -13.30 -34.90 -15.65
N GLY A 107 -12.92 -35.85 -14.78
CA GLY A 107 -12.27 -37.11 -15.14
C GLY A 107 -10.89 -37.28 -14.52
#